data_AF-A0A8C7PKC6-F1
#
_entry.id   AF-A0A8C7PKC6-F1
#
_cell.length_a   1.000
_cell.length_b   1.000
_cell.length_c   1.000
_cell.angle_alpha   90.00
_cell.angle_beta   90.00
_cell.angle_gamma   90.00
#
_symmetry.space_group_name_H-M   'P 1'
#
loop_
_entity.id
_entity.type
_entity.pdbx_description
1 polymer ?
#
loop_
_entity_poly.entity_id
_entity_poly.type
_entity_poly.pdbx_seq_one_letter_code
_entity_poly.pdbx_strand_id
1 'polypeptide(L)'
;MSSKSDNKLSTCGNRRRSSATKEDVKRMCPQQRARYLAYEEPPKERVSAWESSGAGGKRHTTVGHHHCDERDEEEKKRQDLIIGQLKAAEARNRVRQMRLQYRSMRTQEINLMISCQSSAQTAVRLELLLPTEESKINTIDCLDKLQVG
;
A
#
# COMPACT_ATOMS: atom_id res chain seq x y z
N MET A 1 -34.92 -24.85 64.41
CA MET A 1 -34.74 -25.95 63.44
C MET A 1 -33.71 -25.47 62.42
N SER A 2 -32.50 -26.04 62.45
CA SER A 2 -31.35 -25.59 61.68
C SER A 2 -30.98 -26.68 60.69
N SER A 3 -31.27 -26.47 59.40
CA SER A 3 -30.97 -27.43 58.34
C SER A 3 -29.64 -27.04 57.69
N LYS A 4 -28.59 -27.84 57.97
CA LYS A 4 -27.29 -27.76 57.31
C LYS A 4 -27.40 -28.34 55.90
N SER A 5 -27.03 -27.57 54.88
CA SER A 5 -26.81 -28.05 53.52
C SER A 5 -25.33 -28.40 53.34
N ASP A 6 -25.05 -29.69 53.15
CA ASP A 6 -23.71 -30.18 52.87
C ASP A 6 -23.31 -29.85 51.42
N ASN A 7 -22.41 -28.87 51.30
CA ASN A 7 -21.80 -28.46 50.04
C ASN A 7 -20.65 -29.43 49.72
N LYS A 8 -20.88 -30.41 48.83
CA LYS A 8 -19.82 -31.33 48.38
C LYS A 8 -18.93 -30.63 47.35
N LEU A 9 -17.68 -30.37 47.73
CA LEU A 9 -16.64 -29.88 46.81
C LEU A 9 -16.38 -30.91 45.70
N SER A 10 -16.57 -30.50 44.45
CA SER A 10 -16.10 -31.22 43.27
C SER A 10 -14.57 -31.21 43.24
N THR A 11 -13.96 -32.35 43.51
CA THR A 11 -12.53 -32.57 43.40
C THR A 11 -12.18 -32.71 41.91
N CYS A 12 -11.82 -31.60 41.28
CA CYS A 12 -11.19 -31.57 39.96
C CYS A 12 -9.78 -32.18 40.08
N GLY A 13 -9.70 -33.51 39.93
CA GLY A 13 -8.45 -34.25 39.91
C GLY A 13 -7.60 -33.91 38.69
N ASN A 14 -6.30 -33.73 38.92
CA ASN A 14 -5.24 -33.67 37.91
C ASN A 14 -5.32 -34.89 36.96
N ARG A 15 -6.04 -34.76 35.85
CA ARG A 15 -5.90 -35.69 34.73
C ARG A 15 -4.65 -35.30 33.96
N ARG A 16 -3.58 -36.08 34.10
CA ARG A 16 -2.50 -36.10 33.11
C ARG A 16 -3.15 -36.27 31.74
N ARG A 17 -2.99 -35.27 30.86
CA ARG A 17 -3.50 -35.31 29.49
C ARG A 17 -2.69 -36.40 28.76
N SER A 18 -3.24 -37.59 28.59
CA SER A 18 -2.64 -38.58 27.69
C SER A 18 -2.74 -38.05 26.26
N SER A 19 -1.60 -37.94 25.57
CA SER A 19 -1.58 -37.59 24.16
C SER A 19 -2.25 -38.71 23.35
N ALA A 20 -3.03 -38.33 22.35
CA ALA A 20 -3.70 -39.29 21.49
C ALA A 20 -2.65 -40.00 20.61
N THR A 21 -2.83 -41.30 20.37
CA THR A 21 -1.95 -42.02 19.45
C THR A 21 -2.16 -41.51 18.01
N LYS A 22 -1.20 -41.76 17.11
CA LYS A 22 -1.30 -41.32 15.72
C LYS A 22 -2.53 -41.91 15.03
N GLU A 23 -2.89 -43.13 15.41
CA GLU A 23 -4.05 -43.88 14.95
C GLU A 23 -5.36 -43.24 15.44
N ASP A 24 -5.40 -42.78 16.69
CA ASP A 24 -6.56 -42.09 17.26
C ASP A 24 -6.80 -40.74 16.58
N VAL A 25 -5.74 -39.96 16.31
CA VAL A 25 -5.83 -38.67 15.59
C VAL A 25 -6.34 -38.86 14.15
N LYS A 26 -6.01 -39.99 13.52
CA LYS A 26 -6.50 -40.32 12.17
C LYS A 26 -8.00 -40.67 12.15
N ARG A 27 -8.53 -41.18 13.26
CA ARG A 27 -9.96 -41.52 13.41
C ARG A 27 -10.84 -40.33 13.77
N MET A 28 -10.26 -39.19 14.16
CA MET A 28 -11.01 -37.97 14.47
C MET A 28 -11.64 -37.33 13.24
N CYS A 29 -12.75 -36.62 13.43
CA CYS A 29 -13.29 -35.78 12.37
C CYS A 29 -12.32 -34.61 12.06
N PRO A 30 -12.37 -34.01 10.85
CA PRO A 30 -11.43 -32.97 10.45
C PRO A 30 -11.33 -31.79 11.43
N GLN A 31 -12.47 -31.34 11.98
CA GLN A 31 -12.49 -30.23 12.93
C GLN A 31 -11.86 -30.58 14.28
N GLN A 32 -12.09 -31.79 14.79
CA GLN A 32 -11.48 -32.26 16.04
C GLN A 32 -9.98 -32.48 15.87
N ARG A 33 -9.58 -33.07 14.74
CA ARG A 33 -8.16 -33.25 14.38
C ARG A 33 -7.42 -31.91 14.29
N ALA A 34 -8.03 -30.92 13.65
CA ALA A 34 -7.45 -29.58 13.54
C ALA A 34 -7.27 -28.93 14.91
N ARG A 35 -8.30 -29.00 15.78
CA ARG A 35 -8.21 -28.50 17.16
C ARG A 35 -7.13 -29.21 17.95
N TYR A 36 -7.02 -30.54 17.85
CA TYR A 36 -5.99 -31.31 18.54
C TYR A 36 -4.58 -30.91 18.10
N LEU A 37 -4.32 -30.87 16.79
CA LEU A 37 -3.00 -30.53 16.24
C LEU A 37 -2.57 -29.08 16.52
N ALA A 38 -3.50 -28.17 16.76
CA ALA A 38 -3.19 -26.78 17.10
C ALA A 38 -2.57 -26.63 18.50
N TYR A 39 -2.83 -27.58 19.41
CA TYR A 39 -2.34 -27.55 20.80
C TYR A 39 -1.32 -28.65 21.10
N GLU A 40 -1.06 -29.57 20.17
CA GLU A 40 -0.02 -30.57 20.30
C GLU A 40 1.35 -29.91 20.07
N GLU A 41 2.27 -30.08 21.02
CA GLU A 41 3.62 -29.53 20.88
C GLU A 41 4.34 -30.22 19.72
N PRO A 42 4.83 -29.45 18.72
CA PRO A 42 5.59 -30.02 17.62
C PRO A 42 6.87 -30.70 18.13
N PRO A 43 7.30 -31.82 17.52
CA PRO A 43 8.52 -32.50 17.92
C PRO A 43 9.73 -31.58 17.80
N LYS A 44 10.67 -31.70 18.74
CA LYS A 44 11.82 -30.79 18.91
C LYS A 44 12.65 -30.57 17.64
N GLU A 45 12.76 -31.59 16.79
CA GLU A 45 13.45 -31.52 15.48
C GLU A 45 12.75 -30.59 14.48
N ARG A 46 11.41 -30.52 14.52
CA ARG A 46 10.64 -29.61 13.67
C ARG A 46 10.73 -28.17 14.17
N VAL A 47 10.80 -28.00 15.50
CA VAL A 47 10.95 -26.69 16.14
C VAL A 47 12.33 -26.11 15.82
N SER A 48 13.40 -26.91 15.93
CA SER A 48 14.76 -26.47 15.58
C SER A 48 14.90 -26.13 14.09
N ALA A 49 14.27 -26.91 13.20
CA ALA A 49 14.23 -26.60 11.77
C ALA A 49 13.43 -25.31 11.47
N TRP A 50 12.32 -25.07 12.17
CA TRP A 50 11.53 -23.85 12.04
C TRP A 50 12.27 -22.61 12.57
N GLU A 51 12.92 -22.72 13.72
CA GLU A 51 13.74 -21.65 14.30
C GLU A 51 14.93 -21.31 13.41
N SER A 52 15.55 -22.32 12.79
CA SER A 52 16.62 -22.14 11.81
C SER A 52 16.10 -21.51 10.50
N SER A 53 14.83 -21.74 10.14
CA SER A 53 14.17 -21.20 8.95
C SER A 53 13.48 -19.84 9.18
N GLY A 54 13.38 -19.40 10.44
CA GLY A 54 12.70 -18.18 10.87
C GLY A 54 13.42 -16.89 10.44
N ALA A 55 14.65 -17.00 9.96
CA ALA A 55 15.35 -15.93 9.27
C ALA A 55 14.83 -15.79 7.82
N GLY A 56 13.62 -15.25 7.65
CA GLY A 56 13.22 -14.54 6.44
C GLY A 56 12.90 -15.36 5.17
N GLY A 57 12.62 -16.66 5.27
CA GLY A 57 12.23 -17.46 4.10
C GLY A 57 10.76 -17.28 3.72
N LYS A 58 10.44 -16.39 2.76
CA LYS A 58 9.14 -16.37 2.08
C LYS A 58 8.85 -17.77 1.52
N ARG A 59 7.86 -18.48 2.08
CA ARG A 59 7.37 -19.75 1.53
C ARG A 59 6.71 -19.47 0.19
N HIS A 60 7.49 -19.55 -0.88
CA HIS A 60 6.99 -19.56 -2.24
C HIS A 60 6.22 -20.87 -2.41
N THR A 61 4.89 -20.82 -2.41
CA THR A 61 4.12 -21.91 -3.01
C THR A 61 4.53 -21.94 -4.47
N THR A 62 5.15 -23.02 -4.91
CA THR A 62 5.48 -23.26 -6.32
C THR A 62 4.17 -23.54 -7.06
N VAL A 63 3.40 -22.48 -7.31
CA VAL A 63 2.41 -22.46 -8.38
C VAL A 63 3.24 -22.63 -9.65
N GLY A 64 2.88 -23.61 -10.48
CA GLY A 64 3.71 -24.17 -11.54
C GLY A 64 4.64 -23.17 -12.22
N HIS A 65 5.92 -23.50 -12.26
CA HIS A 65 6.93 -22.81 -13.04
C HIS A 65 6.50 -22.90 -14.52
N HIS A 66 5.69 -21.95 -14.98
CA HIS A 66 5.61 -21.63 -16.39
C HIS A 66 7.04 -21.31 -16.81
N HIS A 67 7.53 -22.01 -17.82
CA HIS A 67 8.79 -21.71 -18.46
C HIS A 67 8.63 -20.28 -19.02
N CYS A 68 9.08 -19.27 -18.26
CA CYS A 68 9.20 -17.92 -18.81
C CYS A 68 10.33 -18.03 -19.84
N ASP A 69 9.98 -18.01 -21.13
CA ASP A 69 11.00 -17.93 -22.18
C ASP A 69 11.79 -16.63 -21.95
N GLU A 70 13.11 -16.62 -22.18
CA GLU A 70 13.93 -15.41 -22.08
C GLU A 70 13.36 -14.26 -22.95
N ARG A 71 12.66 -14.62 -24.03
CA ARG A 71 11.90 -13.72 -24.90
C ARG A 71 10.77 -12.99 -24.18
N ASP A 72 10.06 -13.65 -23.27
CA ASP A 72 8.95 -13.06 -22.51
C ASP A 72 9.47 -12.02 -21.50
N GLU A 73 10.64 -12.28 -20.91
CA GLU A 73 11.29 -11.34 -20.00
C GLU A 73 11.87 -10.12 -20.73
N GLU A 74 12.40 -10.30 -21.94
CA GLU A 74 12.81 -9.19 -22.81
C GLU A 74 11.62 -8.33 -23.25
N GLU A 75 10.52 -8.95 -23.63
CA GLU A 75 9.30 -8.24 -24.02
C GLU A 75 8.73 -7.46 -22.84
N LYS A 76 8.69 -8.06 -21.65
CA LYS A 76 8.28 -7.38 -20.41
C LYS A 76 9.16 -6.18 -20.09
N LYS A 77 10.48 -6.27 -20.24
CA LYS A 77 11.39 -5.12 -20.07
C LYS A 77 11.09 -4.00 -21.06
N ARG A 78 10.80 -4.32 -22.33
CA ARG A 78 10.40 -3.33 -23.34
C ARG A 78 9.08 -2.67 -22.98
N GLN A 79 8.11 -3.44 -22.51
CA GLN A 79 6.83 -2.92 -22.03
C GLN A 79 7.01 -2.00 -20.82
N ASP A 80 7.80 -2.41 -19.83
CA ASP A 80 8.10 -1.61 -18.64
C ASP A 80 8.78 -0.28 -18.98
N LEU A 81 9.70 -0.27 -19.96
CA LEU A 81 10.33 0.95 -20.48
C LEU A 81 9.30 1.89 -21.11
N ILE A 82 8.43 1.37 -21.97
CA ILE A 82 7.37 2.14 -22.62
C ILE A 82 6.41 2.70 -21.55
N ILE A 83 5.98 1.87 -20.60
CA ILE A 83 5.12 2.28 -19.50
C ILE A 83 5.79 3.38 -18.66
N GLY A 84 7.09 3.25 -18.38
CA GLY A 84 7.87 4.25 -17.66
C GLY A 84 7.92 5.59 -18.40
N GLN A 85 8.17 5.56 -19.71
CA GLN A 85 8.16 6.75 -20.56
C GLN A 85 6.79 7.42 -20.60
N LEU A 86 5.72 6.64 -20.77
CA LEU A 86 4.34 7.14 -20.79
C LEU A 86 3.96 7.77 -19.45
N LYS A 87 4.28 7.12 -18.33
CA LYS A 87 4.05 7.67 -16.98
C LYS A 87 4.81 8.96 -16.75
N ALA A 88 6.06 9.04 -17.21
CA ALA A 88 6.85 10.26 -17.11
C ALA A 88 6.25 11.40 -17.95
N ALA A 89 5.81 11.09 -19.18
CA ALA A 89 5.13 12.07 -20.04
C ALA A 89 3.80 12.55 -19.43
N GLU A 90 3.00 11.64 -18.87
CA GLU A 90 1.75 11.97 -18.19
C GLU A 90 1.99 12.87 -16.97
N ALA A 91 2.95 12.54 -16.12
CA ALA A 91 3.29 13.32 -14.93
C ALA A 91 3.71 14.76 -15.31
N ARG A 92 4.52 14.92 -16.35
CA ARG A 92 4.91 16.24 -16.89
C ARG A 92 3.69 17.00 -17.41
N ASN A 93 2.84 16.34 -18.19
CA ASN A 93 1.63 16.95 -18.73
C ASN A 93 0.69 17.42 -17.61
N ARG A 94 0.54 16.63 -16.54
CA ARG A 94 -0.25 17.01 -15.36
C ARG A 94 0.29 18.26 -14.67
N VAL A 95 1.61 18.34 -14.47
CA VAL A 95 2.26 19.53 -13.88
C VAL A 95 2.05 20.76 -14.78
N ARG A 96 2.21 20.59 -16.09
CA ARG A 96 1.98 21.67 -17.06
C ARG A 96 0.55 22.17 -17.02
N GLN A 97 -0.43 21.27 -17.05
CA GLN A 97 -1.85 21.63 -16.95
C GLN A 97 -2.16 22.37 -15.66
N MET A 98 -1.67 21.89 -14.51
CA MET A 98 -1.84 22.58 -13.23
C MET A 98 -1.27 24.00 -13.26
N ARG A 99 -0.08 24.19 -13.84
CA ARG A 99 0.54 25.52 -13.95
C ARG A 99 -0.28 26.46 -14.85
N LEU A 100 -0.79 25.95 -15.97
CA LEU A 100 -1.66 26.71 -16.88
C LEU A 100 -2.97 27.10 -16.20
N GLN A 101 -3.61 26.16 -15.51
CA GLN A 101 -4.83 26.41 -14.75
C GLN A 101 -4.59 27.44 -13.64
N TYR A 102 -3.51 27.29 -12.87
CA TYR A 102 -3.14 28.26 -11.84
C TYR A 102 -2.95 29.66 -12.42
N ARG A 103 -2.19 29.79 -13.52
CA ARG A 103 -1.98 31.08 -14.18
C ARG A 103 -3.31 31.69 -14.65
N SER A 104 -4.15 30.90 -15.30
CA SER A 104 -5.47 31.34 -15.75
C SER A 104 -6.35 31.81 -14.58
N MET A 105 -6.46 31.00 -13.53
CA MET A 105 -7.29 31.30 -12.36
C MET A 105 -6.77 32.54 -11.61
N ARG A 106 -5.45 32.64 -11.42
CA ARG A 106 -4.82 33.82 -10.81
C ARG A 106 -5.13 35.09 -11.58
N THR A 107 -5.04 35.07 -12.91
CA THR A 107 -5.39 36.22 -13.75
C THR A 107 -6.86 36.58 -13.61
N GLN A 108 -7.77 35.60 -13.63
CA GLN A 108 -9.20 35.84 -13.46
C GLN A 108 -9.51 36.45 -12.09
N GLU A 109 -8.89 35.94 -11.02
CA GLU A 109 -9.09 36.43 -9.66
C GLU A 109 -8.59 37.85 -9.47
N ILE A 110 -7.40 38.17 -10.00
CA ILE A 110 -6.87 39.54 -10.00
C ILE A 110 -7.81 40.49 -10.74
N ASN A 111 -8.28 40.11 -11.93
CA ASN A 111 -9.20 40.93 -12.71
C ASN A 111 -10.51 41.15 -11.95
N LEU A 112 -11.03 40.12 -11.29
CA LEU A 112 -12.20 40.24 -10.43
C LEU A 112 -11.95 41.22 -9.28
N MET A 113 -10.83 41.10 -8.58
CA MET A 113 -10.45 42.01 -7.49
C MET A 113 -10.38 43.46 -7.95
N ILE A 114 -9.79 43.73 -9.12
CA ILE A 114 -9.73 45.08 -9.72
C ILE A 114 -11.14 45.57 -10.07
N SER A 115 -11.99 44.71 -10.66
CA SER A 115 -13.36 45.07 -11.05
C SER A 115 -14.27 45.38 -9.87
N CYS A 116 -14.03 44.75 -8.71
CA CYS A 116 -14.80 44.96 -7.49
C CYS A 116 -14.36 46.18 -6.69
N GLN A 117 -13.35 46.93 -7.13
CA GLN A 117 -12.92 48.14 -6.43
C GLN A 117 -14.00 49.23 -6.50
N SER A 118 -14.18 49.96 -5.40
CA SER A 118 -15.20 51.01 -5.29
C SER A 118 -14.90 52.29 -6.09
N SER A 119 -13.63 52.51 -6.47
CA SER A 119 -13.18 53.68 -7.23
C SER A 119 -12.19 53.27 -8.32
N ALA A 120 -12.24 53.97 -9.45
CA ALA A 120 -11.28 53.79 -10.53
C ALA A 120 -9.84 54.05 -10.06
N GLN A 121 -9.64 55.01 -9.15
CA GLN A 121 -8.30 55.32 -8.64
C GLN A 121 -7.73 54.16 -7.82
N THR A 122 -8.55 53.47 -7.02
CA THR A 122 -8.09 52.31 -6.23
C THR A 122 -7.86 51.09 -7.12
N ALA A 123 -8.68 50.89 -8.15
CA ALA A 123 -8.46 49.88 -9.19
C ALA A 123 -7.10 50.06 -9.89
N VAL A 124 -6.81 51.27 -10.37
CA VAL A 124 -5.52 51.59 -11.03
C VAL A 124 -4.35 51.42 -10.06
N ARG A 125 -4.49 51.87 -8.80
CA ARG A 125 -3.44 51.66 -7.78
C ARG A 125 -3.18 50.18 -7.53
N LEU A 126 -4.22 49.35 -7.49
CA LEU A 126 -4.08 47.91 -7.31
C LEU A 126 -3.35 47.27 -8.51
N GLU A 127 -3.70 47.67 -9.72
CA GLU A 127 -3.03 47.20 -10.95
C GLU A 127 -1.54 47.56 -10.96
N LEU A 128 -1.17 48.77 -10.51
CA LEU A 128 0.23 49.22 -10.42
C LEU A 128 1.08 48.43 -9.41
N LEU A 129 0.47 47.73 -8.45
CA LEU A 129 1.20 46.85 -7.51
C LEU A 129 1.53 45.49 -8.13
N LEU A 130 0.92 45.15 -9.27
CA LEU A 130 1.16 43.88 -9.93
C LEU A 130 2.51 43.92 -10.66
N PRO A 131 3.22 42.78 -10.70
CA PRO A 131 4.38 42.65 -11.59
C PRO A 131 3.96 42.97 -13.03
N THR A 132 4.71 43.84 -13.70
CA THR A 132 4.59 44.03 -15.14
C THR A 132 5.15 42.78 -15.80
N GLU A 133 4.26 41.87 -16.18
CA GLU A 133 4.63 40.69 -16.95
C GLU A 133 5.07 41.16 -18.33
N GLU A 134 6.38 41.37 -18.55
CA GLU A 134 6.91 41.49 -19.90
C GLU A 134 6.46 40.26 -20.67
N SER A 135 5.76 40.46 -21.78
CA SER A 135 5.23 39.41 -22.65
C SER A 135 6.34 38.66 -23.41
N LYS A 136 7.41 38.28 -22.73
CA LYS A 136 8.25 37.17 -23.13
C LYS A 136 7.41 35.92 -22.89
N ILE A 137 6.58 35.60 -23.88
CA ILE A 137 5.90 34.31 -23.99
C ILE A 137 7.04 33.29 -24.12
N ASN A 138 7.64 32.89 -22.99
CA ASN A 138 8.55 31.78 -22.91
C ASN A 138 7.66 30.55 -23.09
N THR A 139 7.37 30.23 -24.35
CA THR A 139 6.60 29.07 -24.80
C THR A 139 7.27 27.74 -24.43
N ILE A 140 8.51 27.80 -23.96
CA ILE A 140 9.30 26.63 -23.60
C ILE A 140 9.08 26.35 -22.13
N ASP A 141 8.18 25.43 -21.82
CA ASP A 141 8.09 24.82 -20.50
C ASP A 141 9.48 24.28 -20.15
N CYS A 142 10.11 24.80 -19.10
CA CYS A 142 11.46 24.39 -18.71
C CYS A 142 11.53 22.88 -18.35
N LEU A 143 10.39 22.18 -18.25
CA LEU A 143 10.33 20.73 -18.14
C LEU A 143 10.81 19.99 -19.39
N ASP A 144 10.72 20.60 -20.59
CA ASP A 144 11.17 19.97 -21.84
C ASP A 144 12.71 19.99 -21.98
N LYS A 145 13.39 20.90 -21.28
CA LYS A 145 14.84 21.11 -21.40
C LYS A 145 15.68 20.06 -20.67
N LEU A 146 15.07 19.19 -19.85
CA LEU A 146 15.76 18.14 -19.10
C LEU A 146 15.94 16.83 -19.91
N GLN A 147 15.56 16.82 -21.19
CA GLN A 147 15.87 15.70 -22.10
C GLN A 147 17.17 15.99 -22.85
N VAL A 148 18.30 15.72 -22.20
CA VAL A 148 19.58 15.48 -22.89
C VAL A 148 20.08 14.12 -22.43
N GLY A 149 20.17 13.19 -23.40
CA GLY A 149 20.96 11.95 -23.44
C GLY A 149 21.19 11.19 -22.15
#